data_AF-A0A2E8P5W6-F1
#
_entry.id   AF-A0A2E8P5W6-F1
#
_cell.length_a   1.000
_cell.length_b   1.000
_cell.length_c   1.000
_cell.angle_alpha   90.00
_cell.angle_beta   90.00
_cell.angle_gamma   90.00
#
_symmetry.space_group_name_H-M   'P 1'
#
loop_
_entity.id
_entity.type
_entity.pdbx_description
1 polymer ?
#
loop_
_entity_poly.entity_id
_entity_poly.type
_entity_poly.pdbx_seq_one_letter_code
_entity_poly.pdbx_strand_id
1 'polypeptide(L)'
;MAYGETRWSIWPVARLVTSVFVLMVASYYLVVAFDNITNPTNPNASNWPFVQGVLSGDGVPADSGFEWRFIDATWFQAASYIGIMAMEAITGVLLLFAGVLGLRAARSTSGWAAAQRWTYVGGLAGLAVFFFGFMVVGGNWFIMYLNSKWNGLEPAFQNSVATLLMLVLVTGVLIGSQMSSNRSDNSD
;
A
#
# COMPACT_ATOMS: atom_id res chain seq x y z
N MET A 1 30.71 -30.80 -30.71
CA MET A 1 30.59 -29.63 -29.82
C MET A 1 29.19 -29.07 -29.99
N ALA A 2 28.26 -29.46 -29.11
CA ALA A 2 26.94 -28.83 -29.09
C ALA A 2 27.12 -27.45 -28.46
N TYR A 3 26.82 -26.39 -29.21
CA TYR A 3 26.72 -25.05 -28.64
C TYR A 3 25.60 -25.09 -27.61
N GLY A 4 25.94 -24.95 -26.33
CA GLY A 4 24.95 -24.75 -25.29
C GLY A 4 24.26 -23.42 -25.56
N GLU A 5 23.08 -23.45 -26.18
CA GLU A 5 22.23 -22.28 -26.26
C GLU A 5 21.95 -21.82 -24.83
N THR A 6 22.56 -20.70 -24.42
CA THR A 6 22.15 -20.00 -23.20
C THR A 6 20.68 -19.63 -23.35
N ARG A 7 19.80 -20.47 -22.81
CA ARG A 7 18.35 -20.27 -22.81
C ARG A 7 18.07 -19.00 -22.00
N TRP A 8 17.91 -17.88 -22.72
CA TRP A 8 17.55 -16.60 -22.11
C TRP A 8 16.23 -16.74 -21.37
N SER A 9 16.19 -16.27 -20.12
CA SER A 9 14.98 -16.24 -19.29
C SER A 9 14.76 -14.84 -18.75
N ILE A 10 13.57 -14.29 -19.00
CA ILE A 10 13.18 -12.96 -18.52
C ILE A 10 12.83 -12.95 -17.02
N TRP A 11 12.55 -14.12 -16.44
CA TRP A 11 11.99 -14.24 -15.09
C TRP A 11 12.92 -13.76 -13.96
N PRO A 12 14.23 -14.00 -13.98
CA PRO A 12 15.13 -13.40 -12.99
C PRO A 12 15.08 -11.86 -12.99
N VAL A 13 15.01 -11.25 -14.19
CA VAL A 13 14.90 -9.79 -14.34
C VAL A 13 13.52 -9.31 -13.89
N ALA A 14 12.45 -10.01 -14.26
CA ALA A 14 11.09 -9.68 -13.83
C ALA A 14 10.96 -9.70 -12.29
N ARG A 15 11.55 -10.68 -11.63
CA ARG A 15 11.60 -10.77 -10.15
C ARG A 15 12.42 -9.63 -9.53
N LEU A 16 13.55 -9.25 -10.14
CA LEU A 16 14.34 -8.10 -9.71
C LEU A 16 13.51 -6.81 -9.79
N VAL A 17 12.94 -6.52 -10.96
CA VAL A 17 12.11 -5.33 -11.23
C VAL A 17 10.93 -5.27 -10.26
N THR A 18 10.24 -6.39 -10.07
CA THR A 18 9.10 -6.47 -9.14
C THR A 18 9.53 -6.22 -7.70
N SER A 19 10.68 -6.76 -7.27
CA SER A 19 11.17 -6.52 -5.90
C SER A 19 11.57 -5.06 -5.69
N VAL A 20 12.15 -4.40 -6.71
CA VAL A 20 12.41 -2.95 -6.68
C VAL A 20 11.09 -2.17 -6.59
N PHE A 21 10.08 -2.54 -7.37
CA PHE A 21 8.78 -1.87 -7.30
C PHE A 21 8.12 -2.00 -5.92
N VAL A 22 8.21 -3.18 -5.28
CA VAL A 22 7.78 -3.37 -3.89
C VAL A 22 8.53 -2.43 -2.94
N LEU A 23 9.84 -2.24 -3.12
CA LEU A 23 10.62 -1.27 -2.33
C LEU A 23 10.23 0.19 -2.58
N MET A 24 9.86 0.54 -3.81
CA MET A 24 9.35 1.87 -4.12
C MET A 24 8.04 2.14 -3.37
N VAL A 25 7.10 1.19 -3.40
CA VAL A 25 5.86 1.27 -2.63
C VAL A 25 6.15 1.31 -1.12
N ALA A 26 7.07 0.48 -0.63
CA ALA A 26 7.50 0.51 0.78
C ALA A 26 8.02 1.89 1.19
N SER A 27 8.89 2.50 0.37
CA SER A 27 9.46 3.81 0.64
C SER A 27 8.38 4.90 0.71
N TYR A 28 7.37 4.84 -0.16
CA TYR A 28 6.22 5.74 -0.09
C TYR A 28 5.53 5.67 1.28
N TYR A 29 5.11 4.48 1.71
CA TYR A 29 4.42 4.31 3.00
C TYR A 29 5.30 4.75 4.19
N LEU A 30 6.60 4.46 4.15
CA LEU A 30 7.53 4.87 5.21
C LEU A 30 7.71 6.39 5.25
N VAL A 31 7.78 7.07 4.10
CA VAL A 31 7.89 8.53 4.03
C VAL A 31 6.59 9.18 4.51
N VAL A 32 5.42 8.65 4.13
CA VAL A 32 4.12 9.13 4.63
C VAL A 32 4.02 8.97 6.15
N ALA A 33 4.37 7.80 6.68
CA ALA A 33 4.36 7.57 8.13
C ALA A 33 5.34 8.50 8.85
N PHE A 34 6.54 8.70 8.30
CA PHE A 34 7.55 9.60 8.86
C PHE A 34 7.07 11.05 8.91
N ASP A 35 6.45 11.53 7.83
CA ASP A 35 5.89 12.89 7.79
C ASP A 35 4.80 13.08 8.84
N ASN A 36 3.88 12.12 8.95
CA ASN A 36 2.83 12.14 9.96
C ASN A 36 3.38 12.13 11.40
N ILE A 37 4.45 11.37 11.66
CA ILE A 37 5.09 11.30 12.99
C ILE A 37 5.82 12.59 13.34
N THR A 38 6.50 13.20 12.37
CA THR A 38 7.40 14.34 12.61
C THR A 38 6.72 15.70 12.50
N ASN A 39 5.65 15.80 11.71
CA ASN A 39 4.92 17.04 11.47
C ASN A 39 3.42 16.99 11.87
N PRO A 40 3.03 16.38 13.01
CA PRO A 40 1.63 16.13 13.32
C PRO A 40 0.83 17.40 13.60
N THR A 41 1.41 18.58 13.83
CA THR A 41 0.64 19.81 14.11
C THR A 41 1.02 20.97 13.19
N ASN A 42 1.68 20.70 12.07
CA ASN A 42 2.02 21.73 11.10
C ASN A 42 0.74 22.30 10.43
N PRO A 43 0.42 23.60 10.60
CA PRO A 43 -0.81 24.18 10.07
C PRO A 43 -0.86 24.24 8.53
N ASN A 44 0.29 24.07 7.86
CA ASN A 44 0.39 24.16 6.40
C ASN A 44 0.54 22.80 5.70
N ALA A 45 0.71 21.70 6.46
CA ALA A 45 1.03 20.39 5.87
C ALA A 45 0.66 19.16 6.73
N SER A 46 0.08 19.32 7.93
CA SER A 46 -0.25 18.17 8.79
C SER A 46 -1.54 17.46 8.36
N ASN A 47 -1.54 16.14 8.47
CA ASN A 47 -2.73 15.30 8.33
C ASN A 47 -3.57 15.19 9.62
N TRP A 48 -3.11 15.71 10.76
CA TRP A 48 -3.92 15.73 11.99
C TRP A 48 -5.17 16.62 11.85
N PRO A 49 -5.09 17.91 11.45
CA PRO A 49 -6.28 18.71 11.16
C PRO A 49 -7.19 18.05 10.12
N PHE A 50 -6.61 17.36 9.13
CA PHE A 50 -7.36 16.61 8.14
C PHE A 50 -8.21 15.51 8.78
N VAL A 51 -7.63 14.65 9.63
CA VAL A 51 -8.38 13.60 10.33
C VAL A 51 -9.45 14.20 11.24
N GLN A 52 -9.14 15.28 11.97
CA GLN A 52 -10.14 15.97 12.78
C GLN A 52 -11.31 16.47 11.93
N GLY A 53 -11.02 17.11 10.81
CA GLY A 53 -12.01 17.65 9.88
C GLY A 53 -12.92 16.59 9.29
N VAL A 54 -12.36 15.46 8.86
CA VAL A 54 -13.15 14.33 8.34
C VAL A 54 -14.06 13.75 9.43
N LEU A 55 -13.52 13.44 10.61
CA LEU A 55 -14.31 12.77 11.64
C LEU A 55 -15.37 13.68 12.27
N SER A 56 -15.10 14.97 12.41
CA SER A 56 -16.05 15.96 12.94
C SER A 56 -17.10 16.41 11.92
N GLY A 57 -16.88 16.14 10.62
CA GLY A 57 -17.74 16.65 9.55
C GLY A 57 -17.56 18.15 9.28
N ASP A 58 -16.51 18.79 9.81
CA ASP A 58 -16.24 20.22 9.56
C ASP A 58 -16.19 20.52 8.06
N GLY A 59 -17.01 21.45 7.56
CA GLY A 59 -17.05 21.78 6.14
C GLY A 59 -17.97 20.91 5.28
N VAL A 60 -18.64 19.89 5.86
CA VAL A 60 -19.82 19.28 5.23
C VAL A 60 -20.99 20.30 5.29
N PRO A 61 -21.77 20.49 4.21
CA PRO A 61 -22.91 21.40 4.22
C PRO A 61 -23.90 21.10 5.36
N ALA A 62 -24.46 22.15 5.98
CA ALA A 62 -25.54 22.01 6.95
C ALA A 62 -26.79 21.39 6.29
N ASP A 63 -27.60 20.69 7.07
CA ASP A 63 -28.81 19.98 6.63
C ASP A 63 -28.54 18.90 5.57
N SER A 64 -27.34 18.30 5.62
CA SER A 64 -26.94 17.19 4.74
C SER A 64 -27.68 15.88 5.06
N GLY A 65 -28.21 15.76 6.28
CA GLY A 65 -28.84 14.53 6.78
C GLY A 65 -27.83 13.48 7.26
N PHE A 66 -26.53 13.79 7.28
CA PHE A 66 -25.46 12.89 7.70
C PHE A 66 -24.82 13.27 9.03
N GLU A 67 -25.31 14.30 9.71
CA GLU A 67 -24.73 14.87 10.94
C GLU A 67 -24.60 13.82 12.05
N TRP A 68 -25.48 12.82 12.06
CA TRP A 68 -25.50 11.72 13.02
C TRP A 68 -24.27 10.78 12.94
N ARG A 69 -23.48 10.86 11.86
CA ARG A 69 -22.28 10.02 11.67
C ARG A 69 -21.01 10.65 12.23
N PHE A 70 -21.03 11.96 12.47
CA PHE A 70 -19.83 12.72 12.83
C PHE A 70 -19.51 12.57 14.32
N ILE A 71 -18.21 12.51 14.61
CA ILE A 71 -17.66 12.29 15.94
C ILE A 71 -16.68 13.43 16.24
N ASP A 72 -17.17 14.45 16.94
CA ASP A 72 -16.35 15.53 17.48
C ASP A 72 -15.82 15.19 18.87
N ALA A 73 -14.92 14.21 18.91
CA ALA A 73 -14.25 13.78 20.13
C ALA A 73 -12.75 13.64 19.89
N THR A 74 -11.96 14.51 20.55
CA THR A 74 -10.51 14.58 20.36
C THR A 74 -9.79 13.25 20.61
N TRP A 75 -10.23 12.47 21.60
CA TRP A 75 -9.63 11.16 21.88
C TRP A 75 -9.84 10.15 20.74
N PHE A 76 -11.02 10.17 20.09
CA PHE A 76 -11.32 9.28 18.97
C PHE A 76 -10.56 9.70 17.72
N GLN A 77 -10.49 11.01 17.47
CA GLN A 77 -9.66 11.58 16.42
C GLN A 77 -8.19 11.18 16.60
N ALA A 78 -7.64 11.35 17.82
CA ALA A 78 -6.25 11.01 18.14
C ALA A 78 -5.96 9.52 17.96
N ALA A 79 -6.86 8.65 18.45
CA ALA A 79 -6.74 7.21 18.26
C ALA A 79 -6.78 6.82 16.78
N SER A 80 -7.63 7.47 15.98
CA SER A 80 -7.75 7.23 14.54
C SER A 80 -6.48 7.66 13.80
N TYR A 81 -5.96 8.85 14.11
CA TYR A 81 -4.72 9.36 13.51
C TYR A 81 -3.51 8.48 13.85
N ILE A 82 -3.37 8.09 15.12
CA ILE A 82 -2.32 7.16 15.56
C ILE A 82 -2.46 5.80 14.87
N GLY A 83 -3.69 5.30 14.72
CA GLY A 83 -3.97 4.04 14.02
C GLY A 83 -3.57 4.08 12.55
N ILE A 84 -3.87 5.18 11.84
CA ILE A 84 -3.47 5.40 10.44
C ILE A 84 -1.94 5.37 10.34
N MET A 85 -1.24 6.19 11.13
CA MET A 85 0.24 6.24 11.13
C MET A 85 0.88 4.89 11.43
N ALA A 86 0.37 4.18 12.44
CA ALA A 86 0.87 2.87 12.80
C ALA A 86 0.72 1.87 11.65
N MET A 87 -0.43 1.88 10.97
CA MET A 87 -0.68 0.98 9.84
C MET A 87 0.11 1.36 8.58
N GLU A 88 0.36 2.65 8.34
CA GLU A 88 1.27 3.11 7.29
C GLU A 88 2.70 2.62 7.54
N ALA A 89 3.18 2.77 8.79
CA ALA A 89 4.50 2.29 9.19
C ALA A 89 4.62 0.76 9.08
N ILE A 90 3.62 0.01 9.58
CA ILE A 90 3.56 -1.45 9.47
C ILE A 90 3.61 -1.88 8.00
N THR A 91 2.80 -1.23 7.14
CA THR A 91 2.78 -1.50 5.69
C THR A 91 4.16 -1.29 5.09
N GLY A 92 4.76 -0.13 5.34
CA GLY A 92 6.09 0.22 4.84
C GLY A 92 7.17 -0.77 5.27
N VAL A 93 7.19 -1.18 6.55
CA VAL A 93 8.17 -2.14 7.09
C VAL A 93 7.99 -3.54 6.49
N LEU A 94 6.75 -4.02 6.38
CA LEU A 94 6.46 -5.32 5.78
C LEU A 94 6.88 -5.37 4.31
N LEU A 95 6.56 -4.33 3.54
CA LEU A 95 6.94 -4.23 2.13
C LEU A 95 8.46 -4.05 1.96
N LEU A 96 9.12 -3.29 2.84
CA LEU A 96 10.58 -3.17 2.84
C LEU A 96 11.23 -4.53 3.04
N PHE A 97 10.76 -5.28 4.05
CA PHE A 97 11.25 -6.63 4.32
C PHE A 97 11.01 -7.56 3.12
N ALA A 98 9.81 -7.54 2.54
CA ALA A 98 9.46 -8.34 1.38
C ALA A 98 10.34 -8.03 0.15
N GLY A 99 10.55 -6.74 -0.13
CA GLY A 99 11.38 -6.27 -1.23
C GLY A 99 12.86 -6.65 -1.07
N VAL A 100 13.44 -6.49 0.12
CA VAL A 100 14.83 -6.88 0.41
C VAL A 100 15.02 -8.39 0.26
N LEU A 101 14.11 -9.21 0.81
CA LEU A 101 14.15 -10.65 0.64
C LEU A 101 13.98 -11.04 -0.84
N GLY A 102 13.07 -10.36 -1.55
CA GLY A 102 12.86 -10.54 -2.98
C GLY A 102 14.12 -10.28 -3.81
N LEU A 103 14.83 -9.18 -3.55
CA LEU A 103 16.09 -8.86 -4.23
C LEU A 103 17.15 -9.96 -4.01
N ARG A 104 17.32 -10.40 -2.76
CA ARG A 104 18.28 -11.46 -2.41
C ARG A 104 17.95 -12.79 -3.07
N ALA A 105 16.66 -13.08 -3.24
CA ALA A 105 16.19 -14.34 -3.79
C ALA A 105 15.82 -14.28 -5.29
N ALA A 106 16.06 -13.17 -6.00
CA ALA A 106 15.56 -12.97 -7.37
C ALA A 106 16.04 -14.03 -8.39
N ARG A 107 17.15 -14.73 -8.11
CA ARG A 107 17.66 -15.83 -8.94
C ARG A 107 16.97 -17.16 -8.69
N SER A 108 16.30 -17.34 -7.55
CA SER A 108 15.57 -18.55 -7.18
C SER A 108 14.05 -18.35 -7.31
N THR A 109 13.39 -19.17 -8.12
CA THR A 109 11.93 -19.13 -8.25
C THR A 109 11.23 -19.39 -6.92
N SER A 110 11.61 -20.46 -6.21
CA SER A 110 11.01 -20.85 -4.93
C SER A 110 11.36 -19.87 -3.81
N GLY A 111 12.62 -19.41 -3.75
CA GLY A 111 13.08 -18.44 -2.77
C GLY A 111 12.36 -17.09 -2.90
N TRP A 112 12.23 -16.59 -4.13
CA TRP A 112 11.49 -15.36 -4.38
C TRP A 112 10.01 -15.50 -4.04
N ALA A 113 9.38 -16.62 -4.41
CA ALA A 113 7.98 -16.89 -4.09
C ALA A 113 7.72 -16.89 -2.57
N ALA A 114 8.61 -17.51 -1.79
CA ALA A 114 8.52 -17.50 -0.33
C ALA A 114 8.64 -16.08 0.25
N ALA A 115 9.45 -15.20 -0.35
CA ALA A 115 9.57 -13.81 0.09
C ALA A 115 8.28 -13.01 -0.16
N GLN A 116 7.61 -13.24 -1.29
CA GLN A 116 6.44 -12.45 -1.70
C GLN A 116 5.20 -12.64 -0.82
N ARG A 117 5.15 -13.65 0.06
CA ARG A 117 4.10 -13.74 1.10
C ARG A 117 3.96 -12.45 1.90
N TRP A 118 5.09 -11.80 2.19
CA TRP A 118 5.13 -10.54 2.94
C TRP A 118 4.64 -9.36 2.12
N THR A 119 4.79 -9.41 0.79
CA THR A 119 4.21 -8.41 -0.12
C THR A 119 2.69 -8.45 -0.06
N TYR A 120 2.07 -9.63 0.03
CA TYR A 120 0.62 -9.75 0.19
C TYR A 120 0.14 -9.27 1.56
N VAL A 121 0.83 -9.63 2.64
CA VAL A 121 0.48 -9.16 4.00
C VAL A 121 0.63 -7.63 4.10
N GLY A 122 1.74 -7.07 3.62
CA GLY A 122 1.95 -5.63 3.57
C GLY A 122 0.95 -4.92 2.64
N GLY A 123 0.68 -5.47 1.46
CA GLY A 123 -0.31 -4.91 0.54
C GLY A 123 -1.73 -4.89 1.11
N LEU A 124 -2.11 -5.93 1.86
CA LEU A 124 -3.39 -5.94 2.59
C LEU A 124 -3.44 -4.84 3.64
N ALA A 125 -2.36 -4.65 4.41
CA ALA A 125 -2.27 -3.57 5.39
C ALA A 125 -2.39 -2.19 4.71
N GLY A 126 -1.74 -1.98 3.57
CA GLY A 126 -1.83 -0.74 2.80
C GLY A 126 -3.23 -0.47 2.24
N LEU A 127 -3.90 -1.50 1.70
CA LEU A 127 -5.29 -1.42 1.26
C LEU A 127 -6.24 -1.17 2.45
N ALA A 128 -5.96 -1.72 3.63
CA ALA A 128 -6.71 -1.40 4.83
C ALA A 128 -6.61 0.08 5.21
N VAL A 129 -5.46 0.72 5.01
CA VAL A 129 -5.30 2.16 5.20
C VAL A 129 -6.07 2.94 4.14
N PHE A 130 -5.65 2.85 2.87
CA PHE A 130 -6.13 3.79 1.85
C PHE A 130 -7.48 3.41 1.23
N PHE A 131 -7.70 2.13 0.94
CA PHE A 131 -8.99 1.72 0.36
C PHE A 131 -10.05 1.68 1.46
N PHE A 132 -9.85 0.87 2.50
CA PHE A 132 -10.85 0.72 3.54
C PHE A 132 -10.94 1.96 4.45
N GLY A 133 -9.82 2.41 5.03
CA GLY A 133 -9.80 3.56 5.94
C GLY A 133 -10.21 4.87 5.26
N PHE A 134 -9.55 5.26 4.16
CA PHE A 134 -9.85 6.54 3.54
C PHE A 134 -11.04 6.51 2.58
N MET A 135 -11.19 5.51 1.70
CA MET A 135 -12.32 5.53 0.75
C MET A 135 -13.63 4.99 1.33
N VAL A 136 -13.60 3.87 2.06
CA VAL A 136 -14.83 3.30 2.64
C VAL A 136 -15.24 4.09 3.88
N VAL A 137 -14.35 4.21 4.87
CA VAL A 137 -14.68 4.88 6.14
C VAL A 137 -14.65 6.41 5.97
N GLY A 138 -13.56 7.03 5.54
CA GLY A 138 -13.49 8.48 5.33
C GLY A 138 -14.48 8.97 4.27
N GLY A 139 -14.40 8.38 3.08
CA GLY A 139 -15.23 8.67 1.91
C GLY A 139 -16.71 8.52 2.19
N ASN A 140 -17.15 7.27 2.37
CA ASN A 140 -18.57 6.94 2.37
C ASN A 140 -19.22 7.05 3.75
N TRP A 141 -18.54 6.64 4.82
CA TRP A 141 -19.12 6.75 6.16
C TRP A 141 -19.11 8.21 6.64
N PHE A 142 -17.95 8.87 6.63
CA PHE A 142 -17.76 10.26 7.08
C PHE A 142 -17.98 11.33 6.00
N ILE A 143 -18.55 10.96 4.84
CA ILE A 143 -19.03 11.91 3.82
C ILE A 143 -17.93 12.84 3.28
N MET A 144 -16.69 12.35 3.26
CA MET A 144 -15.55 13.09 2.72
C MET A 144 -15.73 13.48 1.25
N TYR A 145 -16.53 12.73 0.47
CA TYR A 145 -16.83 13.07 -0.93
C TYR A 145 -17.59 14.40 -1.09
N LEU A 146 -18.35 14.84 -0.08
CA LEU A 146 -19.12 16.08 -0.11
C LEU A 146 -18.36 17.26 0.51
N ASN A 147 -17.22 16.99 1.16
CA ASN A 147 -16.46 17.96 1.92
C ASN A 147 -15.29 18.51 1.09
N SER A 148 -15.42 19.71 0.52
CA SER A 148 -14.37 20.28 -0.33
C SER A 148 -13.10 20.67 0.43
N LYS A 149 -13.18 20.85 1.75
CA LYS A 149 -12.06 21.25 2.61
C LYS A 149 -11.21 20.04 3.01
N TRP A 150 -11.85 18.94 3.35
CA TRP A 150 -11.19 17.74 3.87
C TRP A 150 -11.35 16.53 2.95
N ASN A 151 -11.18 16.70 1.63
CA ASN A 151 -11.30 15.61 0.68
C ASN A 151 -9.94 14.93 0.37
N GLY A 152 -9.76 13.70 0.84
CA GLY A 152 -8.58 12.88 0.57
C GLY A 152 -8.82 11.73 -0.41
N LEU A 153 -9.94 11.70 -1.14
CA LEU A 153 -10.31 10.54 -1.97
C LEU A 153 -9.35 10.28 -3.12
N GLU A 154 -8.86 11.35 -3.77
CA GLU A 154 -7.97 11.20 -4.92
C GLU A 154 -6.62 10.60 -4.52
N PRO A 155 -5.89 11.12 -3.51
CA PRO A 155 -4.69 10.45 -3.00
C PRO A 155 -4.97 9.02 -2.49
N ALA A 156 -6.09 8.80 -1.80
CA ALA A 156 -6.45 7.47 -1.31
C ALA A 156 -6.67 6.46 -2.45
N PHE A 157 -7.32 6.89 -3.54
CA PHE A 157 -7.49 6.08 -4.73
C PHE A 157 -6.15 5.78 -5.40
N GLN A 158 -5.30 6.79 -5.60
CA GLN A 158 -3.97 6.62 -6.19
C GLN A 158 -3.13 5.59 -5.41
N ASN A 159 -3.10 5.69 -4.08
CA ASN A 159 -2.36 4.76 -3.23
C ASN A 159 -2.95 3.35 -3.22
N SER A 160 -4.28 3.24 -3.24
CA SER A 160 -4.97 1.96 -3.35
C SER A 160 -4.64 1.27 -4.67
N VAL A 161 -4.69 2.02 -5.78
CA VAL A 161 -4.36 1.52 -7.12
C VAL A 161 -2.88 1.13 -7.21
N ALA A 162 -1.95 1.95 -6.72
CA ALA A 162 -0.53 1.63 -6.72
C ALA A 162 -0.24 0.33 -5.94
N THR A 163 -0.86 0.17 -4.76
CA THR A 163 -0.74 -1.03 -3.94
C THR A 163 -1.35 -2.25 -4.63
N LEU A 164 -2.51 -2.11 -5.26
CA LEU A 164 -3.16 -3.19 -6.00
C LEU A 164 -2.35 -3.60 -7.23
N LEU A 165 -1.82 -2.65 -8.01
CA LEU A 165 -0.98 -2.91 -9.16
C LEU A 165 0.32 -3.64 -8.78
N MET A 166 0.91 -3.30 -7.62
CA MET A 166 2.04 -4.05 -7.07
C MET A 166 1.66 -5.50 -6.81
N LEU A 167 0.52 -5.76 -6.17
CA LEU A 167 0.04 -7.13 -5.91
C LEU A 167 -0.24 -7.90 -7.21
N VAL A 168 -0.82 -7.23 -8.22
CA VAL A 168 -1.06 -7.83 -9.54
C VAL A 168 0.25 -8.18 -10.23
N LEU A 169 1.23 -7.27 -10.25
CA LEU A 169 2.55 -7.51 -10.83
C LEU A 169 3.24 -8.70 -10.17
N VAL A 170 3.26 -8.72 -8.83
CA VAL A 170 3.83 -9.83 -8.05
C VAL A 170 3.16 -11.16 -8.40
N THR A 171 1.83 -11.18 -8.46
CA THR A 171 1.06 -12.38 -8.83
C THR A 171 1.40 -12.86 -10.24
N GLY A 172 1.46 -11.94 -11.21
CA GLY A 172 1.82 -12.27 -12.59
C GLY A 172 3.23 -12.84 -12.72
N VAL A 173 4.20 -12.28 -11.99
CA VAL A 173 5.58 -12.76 -12.00
C VAL A 173 5.73 -14.10 -11.26
N LEU A 174 4.94 -14.36 -10.21
CA LEU A 174 4.89 -15.66 -9.54
C LEU A 174 4.42 -16.75 -10.50
N ILE A 175 3.26 -16.54 -11.13
CA ILE A 175 2.66 -17.48 -12.07
C ILE A 175 3.63 -17.76 -13.22
N GLY A 176 4.15 -16.71 -13.86
CA GLY A 176 5.07 -16.84 -14.98
C GLY A 176 6.40 -17.53 -14.62
N SER A 177 6.96 -17.21 -13.46
CA SER A 177 8.17 -17.87 -12.95
C SER A 177 7.96 -19.37 -12.71
N GLN A 178 6.82 -19.76 -12.16
CA GLN A 178 6.49 -21.17 -11.90
C GLN A 178 6.26 -21.96 -13.19
N MET A 179 5.50 -21.40 -14.14
CA MET A 179 5.26 -22.03 -15.44
C MET A 179 6.57 -22.24 -16.22
N SER A 180 7.50 -21.30 -16.15
CA SER A 180 8.81 -21.45 -16.79
C SER A 180 9.68 -22.52 -16.15
N SER A 181 9.61 -22.68 -14.82
CA SER A 181 10.35 -23.71 -14.10
C SER A 181 9.84 -25.11 -14.43
N ASN A 182 8.52 -25.31 -14.45
CA ASN A 182 7.94 -26.61 -14.78
C ASN A 182 8.24 -27.05 -16.22
N ARG A 183 8.39 -26.09 -17.14
CA ARG A 183 8.75 -26.37 -18.53
C ARG A 183 10.21 -26.80 -18.72
N SER A 184 11.14 -26.42 -17.82
CA SER A 184 12.50 -26.96 -17.86
C SER A 184 12.55 -28.39 -17.32
N ASP A 185 11.85 -28.65 -16.22
CA ASP A 185 11.88 -29.96 -15.57
C ASP A 185 11.25 -31.07 -16.42
N ASN A 186 10.27 -30.73 -17.27
CA ASN A 186 9.62 -31.67 -18.19
C ASN A 186 10.38 -31.85 -19.53
N SER A 187 11.44 -31.07 -19.79
CA SER A 187 12.22 -31.15 -21.05
C SER A 187 13.54 -31.92 -20.90
N ASP A 188 13.88 -32.35 -19.69
CA ASP A 188 15.04 -33.17 -19.34
C ASP A 188 14.65 -34.64 -19.17
#